data_AF-A0A0N7M883-F1
#
_entry.id   AF-A0A0N7M883-F1
#
_cell.length_a   1.000
_cell.length_b   1.000
_cell.length_c   1.000
_cell.angle_alpha   90.00
_cell.angle_beta   90.00
_cell.angle_gamma   90.00
#
_symmetry.space_group_name_H-M   'P 1'
#
loop_
_entity.id
_entity.type
_entity.pdbx_description
1 polymer ?
#
loop_
_entity_poly.entity_id
_entity_poly.type
_entity_poly.pdbx_seq_one_letter_code
_entity_poly.pdbx_strand_id
1 'polypeptide(L)'
;MNRFFYAVFLASILATTAGAMTADVDTDGDGFASMAELQVVYPDLTEEVFQEIDTDGDGLVNDEEMLVAIDAELIADPEGDT
;
A
#
# COMPACT_ATOMS: atom_id res chain seq x y z
N MET A 1 -28.52 10.98 11.63
CA MET A 1 -28.39 11.95 10.52
C MET A 1 -26.91 12.06 10.20
N ASN A 2 -26.55 11.57 9.02
CA ASN A 2 -25.28 11.71 8.28
C ASN A 2 -24.05 10.99 8.88
N ARG A 3 -23.40 10.11 8.13
CA ARG A 3 -22.72 10.53 6.90
C ARG A 3 -22.26 9.33 6.04
N PHE A 4 -22.59 9.44 4.76
CA PHE A 4 -22.14 8.67 3.59
C PHE A 4 -20.65 8.34 3.63
N PHE A 5 -20.24 7.16 3.16
CA PHE A 5 -19.24 7.01 2.10
C PHE A 5 -19.53 5.75 1.28
N TYR A 6 -20.00 5.97 0.05
CA TYR A 6 -20.04 4.97 -1.02
C TYR A 6 -18.60 4.80 -1.50
N ALA A 7 -17.96 3.66 -1.24
CA ALA A 7 -16.64 3.35 -1.79
C ALA A 7 -16.79 2.24 -2.85
N VAL A 8 -17.31 2.65 -4.02
CA VAL A 8 -16.97 2.01 -5.30
C VAL A 8 -16.84 3.18 -6.26
N PHE A 9 -15.70 3.86 -6.21
CA PHE A 9 -15.36 4.89 -7.17
C PHE A 9 -14.31 4.31 -8.12
N LEU A 10 -14.83 3.88 -9.27
CA LEU A 10 -14.19 3.84 -10.59
C LEU A 10 -12.66 3.99 -10.62
N ALA A 11 -12.01 2.87 -10.97
CA ALA A 11 -10.66 2.81 -11.49
C ALA A 11 -10.45 3.85 -12.60
N SER A 12 -9.80 4.96 -12.23
CA SER A 12 -9.32 5.95 -13.17
C SER A 12 -8.20 6.74 -12.52
N ILE A 13 -6.94 6.43 -12.85
CA ILE A 13 -6.02 7.27 -13.66
C ILE A 13 -4.55 6.94 -13.36
N LEU A 14 -3.85 6.58 -14.44
CA LEU A 14 -2.42 6.78 -14.72
C LEU A 14 -1.41 6.36 -13.63
N ALA A 15 -1.00 5.09 -13.68
CA ALA A 15 0.32 4.66 -13.23
C ALA A 15 1.39 5.24 -14.18
N THR A 16 1.71 6.53 -14.03
CA THR A 16 2.85 7.17 -14.70
C THR A 16 3.81 7.70 -13.65
N THR A 17 4.50 6.78 -13.00
CA THR A 17 5.93 6.83 -12.65
C THR A 17 6.22 5.53 -11.91
N ALA A 18 6.79 4.55 -12.60
CA ALA A 18 7.37 3.36 -11.99
C ALA A 18 8.57 3.79 -11.13
N GLY A 19 8.29 4.23 -9.90
CA GLY A 19 9.12 3.77 -8.80
C GLY A 19 8.87 2.26 -8.70
N ALA A 20 9.95 1.49 -8.62
CA ALA A 20 9.81 0.05 -8.52
C ALA A 20 9.67 -0.29 -7.04
N MET A 21 8.45 -0.64 -6.62
CA MET A 21 8.23 -1.45 -5.43
C MET A 21 9.29 -2.57 -5.40
N THR A 22 9.81 -2.88 -4.21
CA THR A 22 10.74 -4.00 -4.08
C THR A 22 10.09 -5.28 -4.61
N ALA A 23 10.83 -6.05 -5.41
CA ALA A 23 10.35 -7.30 -5.98
C ALA A 23 9.99 -8.36 -4.93
N ASP A 24 10.36 -8.13 -3.67
CA ASP A 24 9.95 -8.98 -2.54
C ASP A 24 8.50 -8.70 -2.11
N VAL A 25 7.99 -7.49 -2.35
CA VAL A 25 6.61 -7.08 -2.09
C VAL A 25 5.76 -7.19 -3.36
N ASP A 26 6.20 -6.58 -4.47
CA ASP A 26 5.51 -6.62 -5.76
C ASP A 26 5.82 -7.94 -6.49
N THR A 27 4.99 -8.96 -6.24
CA THR A 27 5.23 -10.32 -6.74
C THR A 27 4.68 -10.53 -8.14
N ASP A 28 3.66 -9.78 -8.54
CA ASP A 28 3.05 -9.87 -9.85
C ASP A 28 3.63 -8.85 -10.87
N GLY A 29 4.43 -7.91 -10.39
CA GLY A 29 5.19 -6.94 -11.18
C GLY A 29 4.32 -5.83 -11.75
N ASP A 30 3.20 -5.52 -11.11
CA ASP A 30 2.28 -4.48 -11.56
C ASP A 30 2.68 -3.06 -11.10
N GLY A 31 3.68 -2.96 -10.22
CA GLY A 31 4.21 -1.71 -9.66
C GLY A 31 3.45 -1.21 -8.44
N PHE A 32 2.55 -2.02 -7.88
CA PHE A 32 1.79 -1.75 -6.67
C PHE A 32 1.92 -2.92 -5.69
N ALA A 33 1.53 -2.69 -4.44
CA ALA A 33 1.50 -3.72 -3.41
C ALA A 33 0.06 -3.93 -2.95
N SER A 34 -0.50 -5.09 -3.25
CA SER A 34 -1.80 -5.48 -2.73
C SER A 34 -1.72 -5.89 -1.25
N MET A 35 -2.86 -5.88 -0.54
CA MET A 35 -2.92 -6.36 0.85
C MET A 35 -2.37 -7.79 1.00
N ALA A 36 -2.66 -8.66 0.03
CA ALA A 36 -2.20 -10.04 0.06
C ALA A 36 -0.67 -10.13 -0.08
N GLU A 37 -0.07 -9.28 -0.92
CA GLU A 37 1.37 -9.19 -1.12
C GLU A 37 2.08 -8.58 0.07
N LEU A 38 1.56 -7.49 0.63
CA LEU A 38 2.10 -6.92 1.86
C LEU A 38 2.02 -7.91 3.02
N GLN A 39 0.99 -8.78 3.08
CA GLN A 39 0.91 -9.84 4.09
C GLN A 39 1.96 -10.95 3.94
N VAL A 40 2.56 -11.11 2.76
CA VAL A 40 3.67 -12.05 2.56
C VAL A 40 4.92 -11.55 3.29
N VAL A 41 5.18 -10.25 3.24
CA VAL A 41 6.35 -9.61 3.88
C VAL A 41 6.06 -9.24 5.34
N TYR A 42 4.85 -8.75 5.60
CA TYR A 42 4.35 -8.30 6.90
C TYR A 42 3.18 -9.18 7.34
N PRO A 43 3.42 -10.39 7.88
CA PRO A 43 2.35 -11.30 8.31
C PRO A 43 1.46 -10.72 9.43
N ASP A 44 1.98 -9.74 10.18
CA ASP A 44 1.25 -9.02 11.22
C ASP A 44 0.48 -7.80 10.70
N LEU A 45 0.52 -7.52 9.38
CA LEU A 45 -0.23 -6.44 8.77
C LEU A 45 -1.73 -6.72 8.87
N THR A 46 -2.41 -5.81 9.57
CA THR A 46 -3.87 -5.80 9.68
C THR A 46 -4.48 -4.94 8.58
N GLU A 47 -5.77 -5.17 8.30
CA GLU A 47 -6.53 -4.33 7.37
C GLU A 47 -6.61 -2.86 7.83
N GLU A 48 -6.59 -2.62 9.14
CA GLU A 48 -6.55 -1.27 9.70
C GLU A 48 -5.24 -0.56 9.34
N VAL A 49 -4.10 -1.25 9.49
CA VAL A 49 -2.80 -0.69 9.09
C VAL A 49 -2.72 -0.54 7.57
N PHE A 50 -3.22 -1.50 6.79
CA PHE A 50 -3.30 -1.37 5.34
C PHE A 50 -4.08 -0.12 4.92
N GLN A 51 -5.23 0.15 5.53
CA GLN A 51 -6.01 1.36 5.27
C GLN A 51 -5.34 2.65 5.75
N GLU A 52 -4.41 2.59 6.70
CA GLU A 52 -3.59 3.74 7.08
C GLU A 52 -2.48 4.02 6.05
N ILE A 53 -2.02 2.98 5.34
CA ILE A 53 -1.03 3.07 4.26
C ILE A 53 -1.69 3.50 2.94
N ASP A 54 -2.80 2.87 2.57
CA ASP A 54 -3.64 3.17 1.41
C ASP A 54 -4.42 4.47 1.65
N THR A 55 -3.74 5.59 1.45
CA THR A 55 -4.25 6.93 1.75
C THR A 55 -5.24 7.42 0.71
N ASP A 56 -5.15 6.94 -0.53
CA ASP A 56 -6.06 7.29 -1.60
C ASP A 56 -7.31 6.38 -1.66
N GLY A 57 -7.26 5.22 -0.99
CA GLY A 57 -8.36 4.28 -0.81
C GLY A 57 -8.68 3.48 -2.06
N ASP A 58 -7.69 3.27 -2.93
CA ASP A 58 -7.86 2.50 -4.17
C ASP A 58 -7.74 0.98 -3.98
N GLY A 59 -7.30 0.55 -2.78
CA GLY A 59 -7.13 -0.85 -2.40
C GLY A 59 -5.78 -1.44 -2.80
N LEU A 60 -4.86 -0.60 -3.28
CA LEU A 60 -3.48 -0.91 -3.60
C LEU A 60 -2.57 0.09 -2.88
N VAL A 61 -1.34 -0.29 -2.62
CA VAL A 61 -0.33 0.62 -2.07
C VAL A 61 0.68 0.91 -3.16
N ASN A 62 0.91 2.19 -3.46
CA ASN A 62 1.97 2.61 -4.38
C ASN A 62 3.27 2.98 -3.64
N ASP A 63 4.37 3.16 -4.37
CA ASP A 63 5.70 3.47 -3.78
C ASP A 63 5.67 4.67 -2.82
N GLU A 64 4.90 5.71 -3.16
CA GLU A 64 4.84 6.93 -2.36
C GLU A 64 4.12 6.67 -1.03
N GLU A 65 3.02 5.92 -1.07
CA GLU A 65 2.31 5.46 0.11
C GLU A 65 3.17 4.52 0.97
N MET A 66 3.97 3.68 0.33
CA MET A 66 4.87 2.80 1.08
C MET A 66 5.97 3.55 1.80
N LEU A 67 6.55 4.59 1.17
CA LEU A 67 7.50 5.48 1.81
C LEU A 67 6.87 6.25 2.97
N VAL A 68 5.65 6.75 2.81
CA VAL A 68 4.91 7.44 3.88
C VAL A 68 4.71 6.52 5.08
N ALA A 69 4.37 5.26 4.84
CA ALA A 69 4.16 4.29 5.91
C ALA A 69 5.44 3.92 6.66
N ILE A 70 6.58 3.85 5.96
CA ILE A 70 7.90 3.66 6.61
C ILE A 70 8.28 4.90 7.42
N ASP A 71 8.11 6.11 6.87
CA ASP A 71 8.38 7.38 7.58
C ASP A 71 7.47 7.56 8.80
N ALA A 72 6.23 7.06 8.72
CA ALA A 72 5.27 7.04 9.80
C ALA A 72 5.48 5.88 10.81
N GLU A 73 6.51 5.04 10.62
CA GLU A 73 6.78 3.83 11.41
C GLU A 73 5.57 2.86 11.52
N LEU A 74 4.66 2.89 10.53
CA LEU A 74 3.51 2.00 10.46
C LEU A 74 3.90 0.58 10.07
N ILE A 75 4.94 0.46 9.25
CA ILE A 75 5.56 -0.81 8.85
C ILE A 75 7.06 -0.76 9.10
N ALA A 76 7.66 -1.92 9.34
CA ALA A 76 9.11 -2.04 9.47
C ALA A 76 9.76 -1.88 8.09
N ASP A 77 10.87 -1.14 8.01
CA ASP A 77 11.69 -1.09 6.80
C ASP A 77 12.26 -2.50 6.52
N PRO A 78 11.90 -3.16 5.40
CA PRO A 78 12.39 -4.49 5.09
C PRO A 78 13.87 -4.49 4.68
N GLU A 79 14.43 -3.31 4.35
CA GLU A 79 15.83 -3.09 4.00
C GLU A 79 16.64 -2.47 5.17
N GLY A 80 15.99 -2.24 6.32
CA GLY A 80 16.55 -1.57 7.49
C GLY A 80 17.43 -2.49 8.34
N ASP A 81 18.72 -2.53 8.01
CA ASP A 81 19.81 -3.00 8.88
C ASP A 81 19.69 -2.40 10.29
N THR A 82 19.71 -3.25 11.32
CA THR A 82 19.92 -2.83 12.73
C THR A 82 21.30 -2.23 12.96
#